data_AF-A0A1E4KBI3-F1
#
_entry.id   AF-A0A1E4KBI3-F1
#
_cell.length_a   1.000
_cell.length_b   1.000
_cell.length_c   1.000
_cell.angle_alpha   90.00
_cell.angle_beta   90.00
_cell.angle_gamma   90.00
#
_symmetry.space_group_name_H-M   'P 1'
#
loop_
_entity.id
_entity.type
_entity.pdbx_description
1 polymer ?
#
loop_
_entity_poly.entity_id
_entity_poly.type
_entity_poly.pdbx_seq_one_letter_code
_entity_poly.pdbx_strand_id
1 'polypeptide(L)'
;MTTHMPDIQSLIERVEAATGPSYELDCAIWDAVYPGERQARFDALTAKGQPYHRRLGPADMDGYVKPLRSFTTSLDAAMTLVPDDCIWLRLGPGTMTVSRPDPNEKRWAKHFEATAATPALALVAAALRSRAQGER
;
A
#
# COMPACT_ATOMS: atom_id res chain seq x y z
N MET A 1 -0.80 1.93 24.32
CA MET A 1 -1.77 1.34 23.37
C MET A 1 -0.97 0.84 22.18
N THR A 2 -0.70 -0.46 22.12
CA THR A 2 0.00 -1.10 21.00
C THR A 2 -1.02 -1.27 19.87
N THR A 3 -1.03 -0.33 18.92
CA THR A 3 -1.76 -0.51 17.67
C THR A 3 -1.20 -1.77 17.02
N HIS A 4 -2.02 -2.82 16.93
CA HIS A 4 -1.65 -4.06 16.28
C HIS A 4 -1.47 -3.73 14.80
N MET A 5 -0.22 -3.49 14.38
CA MET A 5 0.09 -3.35 12.97
C MET A 5 -0.39 -4.66 12.32
N PRO A 6 -1.32 -4.62 11.34
CA PRO A 6 -1.77 -5.83 10.70
C PRO A 6 -0.55 -6.50 10.11
N ASP A 7 -0.39 -7.79 10.42
CA ASP A 7 0.63 -8.61 9.81
C ASP A 7 0.55 -8.45 8.28
N ILE A 8 1.68 -8.15 7.64
CA ILE A 8 1.72 -7.78 6.22
C ILE A 8 1.14 -8.90 5.35
N GLN A 9 1.28 -10.16 5.79
CA GLN A 9 0.70 -11.31 5.14
C GLN A 9 -0.83 -11.30 5.21
N SER A 10 -1.43 -11.02 6.37
CA SER A 10 -2.89 -10.85 6.49
C SER A 10 -3.41 -9.70 5.62
N LEU A 11 -2.66 -8.60 5.51
CA LEU A 11 -3.03 -7.50 4.62
C LEU A 11 -3.00 -7.91 3.14
N ILE A 12 -1.99 -8.67 2.71
CA ILE A 12 -1.89 -9.20 1.34
C ILE A 12 -3.11 -10.06 1.02
N GLU A 13 -3.50 -10.98 1.91
CA GLU A 13 -4.67 -11.86 1.71
C GLU A 13 -5.97 -11.06 1.54
N ARG A 14 -6.15 -10.00 2.34
CA ARG A 14 -7.31 -9.10 2.22
C ARG A 14 -7.34 -8.36 0.88
N VAL A 15 -6.17 -7.95 0.37
CA VAL A 15 -6.05 -7.29 -0.94
C VAL A 15 -6.38 -8.26 -2.08
N GLU A 16 -5.89 -9.50 -2.03
CA GLU A 16 -6.17 -10.52 -3.04
C GLU A 16 -7.66 -10.92 -3.06
N ALA A 17 -8.30 -10.97 -1.88
CA ALA A 17 -9.72 -11.27 -1.74
C ALA A 17 -10.66 -10.11 -2.12
N ALA A 18 -10.14 -8.90 -2.28
CA ALA A 18 -10.94 -7.73 -2.60
C ALA A 18 -11.49 -7.81 -4.03
N THR A 19 -12.78 -7.49 -4.20
CA THR A 19 -13.45 -7.50 -5.50
C THR A 19 -13.43 -6.14 -6.20
N GLY A 20 -12.94 -5.11 -5.53
CA GLY A 20 -12.87 -3.75 -6.05
C GLY A 20 -12.13 -2.79 -5.11
N PRO A 21 -12.15 -1.48 -5.43
CA PRO A 21 -11.60 -0.44 -4.59
C PRO A 21 -12.06 -0.49 -3.13
N SER A 22 -11.13 -0.28 -2.20
CA SER A 22 -11.45 -0.21 -0.79
C SER A 22 -10.63 0.86 -0.10
N TYR A 23 -11.35 1.86 0.42
CA TYR A 23 -10.78 2.91 1.25
C TYR A 23 -10.09 2.35 2.50
N GLU A 24 -10.71 1.37 3.16
CA GLU A 24 -10.16 0.74 4.37
C GLU A 24 -8.83 0.04 4.06
N LEU A 25 -8.76 -0.64 2.90
CA LEU A 25 -7.51 -1.26 2.46
C LEU A 25 -6.46 -0.20 2.11
N ASP A 26 -6.84 0.90 1.44
CA ASP A 26 -5.91 1.99 1.13
C ASP A 26 -5.27 2.56 2.40
N CYS A 27 -6.04 2.76 3.48
CA CYS A 27 -5.51 3.19 4.77
C CYS A 27 -4.59 2.15 5.41
N ALA A 28 -4.98 0.87 5.39
CA ALA A 28 -4.17 -0.20 5.95
C ALA A 28 -2.83 -0.37 5.19
N ILE A 29 -2.86 -0.26 3.86
CA ILE A 29 -1.66 -0.27 3.00
C ILE A 29 -0.77 0.94 3.32
N TRP A 30 -1.36 2.12 3.49
CA TRP A 30 -0.61 3.31 3.87
C TRP A 30 0.10 3.10 5.19
N ASP A 31 -0.63 2.73 6.24
CA ASP A 31 -0.08 2.61 7.58
C ASP A 31 1.01 1.53 7.66
N ALA A 32 0.91 0.47 6.84
CA ALA A 32 1.91 -0.58 6.74
C ALA A 32 3.18 -0.13 6.00
N VAL A 33 3.07 0.65 4.92
CA VAL A 33 4.21 1.01 4.05
C VAL A 33 4.87 2.33 4.46
N TYR A 34 4.09 3.24 5.04
CA TYR A 34 4.51 4.60 5.42
C TYR A 34 4.12 4.86 6.89
N PRO A 35 4.72 4.13 7.85
CA PRO A 35 4.31 4.19 9.24
C PRO A 35 4.44 5.61 9.80
N GLY A 36 3.36 6.11 10.39
CA GLY A 36 3.30 7.43 11.02
C GLY A 36 3.05 8.62 10.08
N GLU A 37 3.14 8.46 8.75
CA GLU A 37 2.89 9.57 7.82
C GLU A 37 1.45 10.10 7.88
N ARG A 38 0.47 9.19 7.96
CA ARG A 38 -0.96 9.54 8.03
C ARG A 38 -1.27 10.29 9.33
N GLN A 39 -0.67 9.85 10.44
CA GLN A 39 -0.77 10.52 11.73
C GLN A 39 -0.11 11.89 11.70
N ALA A 40 1.12 12.00 11.20
CA ALA A 40 1.83 13.28 11.08
C ALA A 40 1.04 14.29 10.23
N ARG A 41 0.38 13.83 9.16
CA ARG A 41 -0.54 14.64 8.36
C ARG A 41 -1.75 15.12 9.16
N PHE A 42 -2.38 14.23 9.91
CA PHE A 42 -3.51 14.56 10.77
C PHE A 42 -3.12 15.60 11.82
N ASP A 43 -1.97 15.42 12.47
CA ASP A 43 -1.44 16.33 13.48
C ASP A 43 -1.14 17.72 12.88
N ALA A 44 -0.58 17.77 11.67
CA ALA A 44 -0.33 19.03 10.97
C ALA A 44 -1.63 19.79 10.63
N LEU A 45 -2.69 19.07 10.25
CA LEU A 45 -4.00 19.65 9.96
C LEU A 45 -4.71 20.18 11.22
N THR A 46 -4.45 19.57 12.38
CA THR A 46 -5.10 19.87 13.66
C THR A 46 -4.25 20.73 14.60
N ALA A 47 -3.08 21.17 14.15
CA ALA A 47 -2.14 21.96 14.92
C ALA A 47 -2.77 23.23 15.53
N LYS A 48 -2.27 23.61 16.72
CA LYS A 48 -2.75 24.78 17.46
C LYS A 48 -2.62 26.05 16.61
N GLY A 49 -3.73 26.77 16.41
CA GLY A 49 -3.79 27.97 15.56
C GLY A 49 -4.49 27.77 14.22
N GLN A 50 -4.85 26.53 13.86
CA GLN A 50 -5.68 26.27 12.69
C GLN A 50 -7.12 26.80 12.88
N PRO A 51 -7.79 27.26 11.80
CA PRO A 51 -9.19 27.71 11.83
C PRO A 51 -10.15 26.69 12.45
N TYR A 52 -11.27 27.15 13.02
CA TYR A 52 -12.25 26.31 13.73
C TYR A 52 -12.74 25.09 12.92
N HIS A 53 -12.90 25.23 11.59
CA HIS A 53 -13.31 24.15 10.67
C HIS A 53 -12.24 23.08 10.44
N ARG A 54 -11.04 23.23 11.02
CA ARG A 54 -9.94 22.25 10.99
C ARG A 54 -9.65 21.64 12.36
N ARG A 55 -10.50 21.86 13.37
CA ARG A 55 -10.46 21.15 14.65
C ARG A 55 -11.03 19.73 14.48
N LEU A 56 -10.31 18.91 13.72
CA LEU A 56 -10.65 17.52 13.46
C LEU A 56 -10.33 16.69 14.71
N GLY A 57 -11.23 15.81 15.12
CA GLY A 57 -11.00 14.81 16.17
C GLY A 57 -10.48 13.49 15.58
N PRO A 58 -10.04 12.52 16.40
CA PRO A 58 -9.55 11.23 15.92
C PRO A 58 -10.54 10.49 15.00
N ALA A 59 -11.84 10.66 15.20
CA ALA A 59 -12.89 10.09 14.35
C ALA A 59 -12.94 10.70 12.93
N ASP A 60 -12.38 11.88 12.75
CA ASP A 60 -12.33 12.59 11.47
C ASP A 60 -11.09 12.21 10.63
N MET A 61 -10.16 11.43 11.20
CA MET A 61 -8.90 11.05 10.55
C MET A 61 -9.17 10.38 9.19
N ASP A 62 -10.07 9.38 9.17
CA ASP A 62 -10.42 8.68 7.93
C ASP A 62 -11.30 9.55 7.00
N GLY A 63 -12.11 10.45 7.54
CA GLY A 63 -12.98 11.32 6.72
C GLY A 63 -12.26 12.47 6.02
N TYR A 64 -11.22 13.03 6.65
CA TYR A 64 -10.55 14.26 6.22
C TYR A 64 -9.11 14.04 5.73
N VAL A 65 -8.40 13.06 6.27
CA VAL A 65 -7.16 12.57 5.66
C VAL A 65 -7.57 11.53 4.63
N LYS A 66 -8.20 11.98 3.53
CA LYS A 66 -8.39 11.11 2.37
C LYS A 66 -7.02 10.46 2.08
N PRO A 67 -6.93 9.12 1.88
CA PRO A 67 -5.71 8.50 1.44
C PRO A 67 -5.34 9.23 0.16
N LEU A 68 -4.23 9.97 0.20
CA LEU A 68 -3.77 10.72 -0.98
C LEU A 68 -3.53 9.80 -2.18
N ARG A 69 -3.44 8.50 -1.92
CA ARG A 69 -3.11 7.45 -2.86
C ARG A 69 -4.21 6.40 -2.78
N SER A 70 -5.07 6.38 -3.79
CA SER A 70 -6.09 5.35 -3.96
C SER A 70 -5.43 4.08 -4.51
N PHE A 71 -4.61 3.40 -3.71
CA PHE A 71 -3.77 2.27 -4.13
C PHE A 71 -4.58 1.13 -4.77
N THR A 72 -5.74 0.82 -4.21
CA THR A 72 -6.66 -0.23 -4.68
C THR A 72 -7.43 0.16 -5.94
N THR A 73 -7.39 1.43 -6.35
CA THR A 73 -8.13 1.97 -7.51
C THR A 73 -7.20 2.41 -8.66
N SER A 74 -6.10 3.09 -8.34
CA SER A 74 -5.20 3.72 -9.29
C SER A 74 -3.94 2.87 -9.46
N LEU A 75 -3.67 2.46 -10.69
CA LEU A 75 -2.43 1.75 -11.03
C LEU A 75 -1.20 2.62 -10.74
N ASP A 76 -1.26 3.92 -11.06
CA ASP A 76 -0.15 4.86 -10.77
C ASP A 76 0.13 4.94 -9.26
N ALA A 77 -0.92 4.97 -8.43
CA ALA A 77 -0.75 4.91 -6.98
C ALA A 77 -0.13 3.58 -6.54
N ALA A 78 -0.60 2.44 -7.07
CA ALA A 78 -0.04 1.13 -6.77
C ALA A 78 1.44 1.01 -7.19
N MET A 79 1.85 1.63 -8.30
CA MET A 79 3.25 1.65 -8.74
C MET A 79 4.18 2.32 -7.73
N THR A 80 3.69 3.29 -6.95
CA THR A 80 4.48 3.92 -5.88
C THR A 80 4.81 2.99 -4.72
N LEU A 81 4.17 1.81 -4.66
CA LEU A 81 4.48 0.78 -3.66
C LEU A 81 5.60 -0.15 -4.11
N VAL A 82 5.89 -0.23 -5.41
CA VAL A 82 6.97 -1.07 -5.92
C VAL A 82 8.31 -0.50 -5.41
N PRO A 83 9.19 -1.32 -4.80
CA PRO A 83 10.51 -0.86 -4.40
C PRO A 83 11.32 -0.32 -5.58
N ASP A 84 12.15 0.70 -5.36
CA ASP A 84 12.92 1.37 -6.42
C ASP A 84 13.90 0.44 -7.15
N ASP A 85 14.35 -0.63 -6.49
CA ASP A 85 15.24 -1.65 -7.04
C ASP A 85 14.49 -2.81 -7.71
N CYS A 86 13.17 -2.71 -7.84
CA CYS A 86 12.33 -3.68 -8.49
C CYS A 86 11.74 -3.16 -9.81
N ILE A 87 11.46 -4.10 -10.70
CA ILE A 87 10.61 -3.89 -11.88
C ILE A 87 9.26 -4.56 -11.65
N TRP A 88 8.23 -4.15 -12.39
CA TRP A 88 6.93 -4.79 -12.34
C TRP A 88 6.41 -5.08 -13.75
N LEU A 89 5.65 -6.16 -13.87
CA LEU A 89 5.12 -6.66 -15.14
C LEU A 89 3.69 -7.14 -14.95
N ARG A 90 2.87 -6.96 -15.97
CA ARG A 90 1.55 -7.60 -16.04
C ARG A 90 1.69 -8.94 -16.76
N LEU A 91 1.36 -10.04 -16.07
CA LEU A 91 1.40 -11.39 -16.64
C LEU A 91 0.06 -11.80 -17.26
N GLY A 92 -1.05 -11.22 -16.78
CA GLY A 92 -2.38 -11.52 -17.26
C GLY A 92 -3.44 -10.51 -16.82
N PRO A 93 -4.72 -10.75 -17.16
CA PRO A 93 -5.82 -9.83 -16.83
C PRO A 93 -5.91 -9.43 -15.36
N GLY A 94 -5.69 -10.36 -14.43
CA GLY A 94 -5.74 -10.14 -12.98
C GLY A 94 -4.44 -10.45 -12.25
N THR A 95 -3.32 -10.59 -12.97
CA THR A 95 -2.05 -11.08 -12.41
C THR A 95 -0.93 -10.11 -12.67
N MET A 96 -0.26 -9.69 -11.60
CA MET A 96 0.87 -8.77 -11.61
C MET A 96 2.06 -9.44 -10.94
N THR A 97 3.27 -9.12 -11.41
CA THR A 97 4.52 -9.57 -10.81
C THR A 97 5.38 -8.37 -10.49
N VAL A 98 6.04 -8.40 -9.34
CA VAL A 98 7.17 -7.54 -8.99
C VAL A 98 8.40 -8.41 -8.98
N SER A 99 9.46 -7.99 -9.66
CA SER A 99 10.71 -8.74 -9.79
C SER A 99 11.87 -7.87 -9.36
N ARG A 100 12.77 -8.42 -8.53
CA ARG A 100 14.05 -7.79 -8.20
C ARG A 100 15.12 -8.38 -9.12
N PRO A 101 15.68 -7.60 -10.07
CA PRO A 101 16.73 -8.07 -10.94
C PRO A 101 17.99 -8.41 -10.12
N ASP A 102 18.57 -9.58 -10.36
CA ASP A 102 19.92 -9.90 -9.86
C ASP A 102 20.92 -9.64 -11.00
N PRO A 103 21.87 -8.69 -10.83
CA PRO A 103 22.84 -8.37 -11.87
C PRO A 103 23.83 -9.51 -12.15
N ASN A 104 24.01 -10.44 -11.21
CA ASN A 104 24.98 -11.53 -11.31
C ASN A 104 24.38 -12.79 -11.90
N GLU A 105 23.05 -12.96 -11.87
CA GLU A 105 22.40 -14.19 -12.32
C GLU A 105 21.05 -13.95 -13.00
N LYS A 106 21.06 -13.89 -14.34
CA LYS A 106 19.86 -13.75 -15.20
C LYS A 106 18.75 -14.79 -14.96
N ARG A 107 19.02 -15.88 -14.23
CA ARG A 107 18.10 -17.00 -13.99
C ARG A 107 17.34 -16.95 -12.65
N TRP A 108 17.70 -16.04 -11.73
CA TRP A 108 17.24 -16.09 -10.33
C TRP A 108 16.72 -14.75 -9.81
N ALA A 109 16.17 -13.90 -10.68
CA ALA A 109 15.43 -12.73 -10.20
C ALA A 109 14.32 -13.22 -9.24
N LYS A 110 14.22 -12.62 -8.05
CA LYS A 110 13.14 -12.97 -7.14
C LYS A 110 11.84 -12.41 -7.71
N HIS A 111 10.86 -13.27 -7.94
CA HIS A 111 9.55 -12.90 -8.45
C HIS A 111 8.51 -12.98 -7.33
N PHE A 112 7.75 -11.90 -7.18
CA PHE A 112 6.63 -11.77 -6.27
C PHE A 112 5.38 -11.56 -7.11
N GLU A 113 4.67 -12.65 -7.36
CA GLU A 113 3.43 -12.63 -8.12
C GLU A 113 2.23 -12.47 -7.17
N ALA A 114 1.16 -11.83 -7.63
CA ALA A 114 -0.14 -11.87 -6.99
C ALA A 114 -1.26 -11.81 -8.03
N THR A 115 -2.42 -12.40 -7.68
CA THR A 115 -3.62 -12.38 -8.51
C THR A 115 -4.79 -11.79 -7.73
N ALA A 116 -5.52 -10.87 -8.34
CA ALA A 116 -6.67 -10.20 -7.73
C ALA A 116 -7.70 -9.76 -8.78
N ALA A 117 -8.84 -9.23 -8.33
CA ALA A 117 -9.94 -8.80 -9.19
C ALA A 117 -9.59 -7.66 -10.17
N THR A 118 -8.58 -6.83 -9.84
CA THR A 118 -8.11 -5.73 -10.69
C THR A 118 -6.58 -5.69 -10.75
N PRO A 119 -5.99 -5.12 -11.82
CA PRO A 119 -4.53 -4.94 -11.90
C PRO A 119 -3.94 -4.10 -10.75
N ALA A 120 -4.66 -3.09 -10.26
CA ALA A 120 -4.21 -2.27 -9.14
C ALA A 120 -4.10 -3.11 -7.86
N LEU A 121 -5.14 -3.89 -7.53
CA LEU A 121 -5.13 -4.81 -6.38
C LEU A 121 -4.01 -5.85 -6.50
N ALA A 122 -3.84 -6.45 -7.68
CA ALA A 122 -2.80 -7.45 -7.92
C ALA A 122 -1.40 -6.83 -7.77
N LEU A 123 -1.17 -5.61 -8.26
CA LEU A 123 0.12 -4.94 -8.12
C LEU A 123 0.42 -4.57 -6.66
N VAL A 124 -0.58 -4.09 -5.91
CA VAL A 124 -0.45 -3.82 -4.47
C VAL A 124 0.00 -5.09 -3.73
N ALA A 125 -0.68 -6.22 -3.93
CA ALA A 125 -0.35 -7.47 -3.27
C ALA A 125 1.08 -7.97 -3.62
N ALA A 126 1.46 -7.90 -4.91
CA ALA A 126 2.80 -8.25 -5.37
C ALA A 126 3.88 -7.34 -4.76
N ALA A 127 3.63 -6.03 -4.69
CA ALA A 127 4.55 -5.06 -4.09
C ALA A 127 4.72 -5.27 -2.58
N LEU A 128 3.62 -5.54 -1.85
CA LEU A 128 3.67 -5.85 -0.42
C LEU A 128 4.46 -7.15 -0.16
N ARG A 129 4.28 -8.19 -0.98
CA ARG A 129 5.08 -9.43 -0.90
C ARG A 129 6.57 -9.15 -1.10
N SER A 130 6.91 -8.32 -2.08
CA SER A 130 8.31 -7.92 -2.33
C SER A 130 8.92 -7.21 -1.11
N ARG A 131 8.19 -6.27 -0.50
CA ARG A 131 8.63 -5.54 0.70
C ARG A 131 8.85 -6.46 1.90
N ALA A 132 7.90 -7.34 2.19
CA ALA A 132 8.01 -8.30 3.29
C ALA A 132 9.26 -9.19 3.21
N GLN A 133 9.79 -9.42 2.00
CA GLN A 133 10.98 -10.24 1.74
C GLN A 133 12.26 -9.41 1.59
N GLY A 134 12.16 -8.08 1.45
CA GLY A 134 13.28 -7.16 1.32
C GLY A 134 13.81 -6.60 2.65
N GLU A 135 13.02 -6.69 3.73
CA GLU A 135 13.39 -6.20 5.07
C GLU A 135 14.21 -7.22 5.91
N ARG A 136 15.00 -8.08 5.26
CA ARG A 136 15.91 -9.04 5.94
C ARG A 136 17.36 -8.63 5.85
#